data_AF-A0A9D4S1W5-F1
#
_entry.id   AF-A0A9D4S1W5-F1
#
_cell.length_a   1.000
_cell.length_b   1.000
_cell.length_c   1.000
_cell.angle_alpha   90.00
_cell.angle_beta   90.00
_cell.angle_gamma   90.00
#
_symmetry.space_group_name_H-M   'P 1'
#
loop_
_entity.id
_entity.type
_entity.pdbx_description
1 polymer ?
#
loop_
_entity_poly.entity_id
_entity_poly.type
_entity_poly.pdbx_seq_one_letter_code
_entity_poly.pdbx_strand_id
1 'polypeptide(L)'
;MLQIFIISQLGCGSRDFKKNAMKKTPKGNHWGDLRARLELAIDKVSTAAKYQPTSDGDKSEFNSDSEESHELSSALLTQLVRKDLAMALRDLIQHGLVEMSQNRSIVPWGCLPSRSADITREMHAWDLLLKYYEMKNGQEYNQSPARKLSQSFHLEIVGGKPITSKQTLLGTINTIISTHTHLKRSEDAHFKAFVCLALNESKLSQWLKLIFRTQTLVDNFYQDWSYVARTGFDDSMKSLDKLSHVKFRLPDDLAVRPFSNIKDAF
;
A
#
# COMPACT_ATOMS: atom_id res chain seq x y z
N MET A 1 -72.19 29.05 -10.54
CA MET A 1 -72.62 28.32 -11.75
C MET A 1 -71.65 27.18 -11.99
N LEU A 2 -72.18 25.95 -11.91
CA LEU A 2 -71.65 24.66 -12.39
C LEU A 2 -70.42 24.01 -11.70
N GLN A 3 -70.75 22.99 -10.89
CA GLN A 3 -69.94 21.83 -10.55
C GLN A 3 -69.69 20.96 -11.80
N ILE A 4 -68.50 20.35 -11.92
CA ILE A 4 -68.34 19.04 -12.57
C ILE A 4 -67.33 18.22 -11.75
N PHE A 5 -67.87 17.24 -11.01
CA PHE A 5 -67.16 16.04 -10.57
C PHE A 5 -67.29 14.99 -11.69
N ILE A 6 -66.21 14.31 -12.06
CA ILE A 6 -66.28 12.99 -12.70
C ILE A 6 -65.37 12.02 -11.95
N ILE A 7 -65.96 10.85 -11.73
CA ILE A 7 -65.59 9.75 -10.86
C ILE A 7 -64.58 8.80 -11.54
N SER A 8 -63.74 8.21 -10.70
CA SER A 8 -62.99 6.95 -10.82
C SER A 8 -63.53 5.91 -11.81
N GLN A 9 -62.64 5.27 -12.58
CA GLN A 9 -62.34 3.82 -12.47
C GLN A 9 -61.38 3.38 -13.59
N LEU A 10 -60.30 2.69 -13.21
CA LEU A 10 -59.92 1.36 -13.70
C LEU A 10 -58.51 1.01 -13.19
N GLY A 11 -58.46 0.02 -12.31
CA GLY A 11 -57.21 -0.59 -11.86
C GLY A 11 -56.58 -1.44 -12.96
N CYS A 12 -55.27 -1.32 -13.09
CA CYS A 12 -54.41 -2.41 -13.53
C CYS A 12 -53.17 -2.36 -12.65
N GLY A 13 -53.08 -3.29 -11.69
CA GLY A 13 -51.95 -3.43 -10.80
C GLY A 13 -50.75 -3.96 -11.56
N SER A 14 -49.99 -3.07 -12.20
CA SER A 14 -48.61 -3.35 -12.54
C SER A 14 -47.79 -3.11 -11.28
N ARG A 15 -47.39 -4.19 -10.60
CA ARG A 15 -46.30 -4.11 -9.62
C ARG A 15 -45.06 -3.76 -10.42
N ASP A 16 -44.83 -2.46 -10.60
CA ASP A 16 -43.58 -1.97 -11.14
C ASP A 16 -42.47 -2.53 -10.27
N PHE A 17 -41.74 -3.48 -10.84
CA PHE A 17 -40.49 -3.94 -10.28
C PHE A 17 -39.62 -2.69 -10.17
N LYS A 18 -39.51 -2.15 -8.95
CA LYS A 18 -38.53 -1.11 -8.64
C LYS A 18 -37.18 -1.74 -8.89
N LYS A 19 -36.68 -1.60 -10.12
CA LYS A 19 -35.28 -1.83 -10.45
C LYS A 19 -34.49 -1.12 -9.37
N ASN A 20 -33.62 -1.84 -8.69
CA ASN A 20 -32.62 -1.25 -7.81
C ASN A 20 -31.80 -0.28 -8.67
N ALA A 21 -32.22 0.98 -8.72
CA ALA A 21 -31.39 2.05 -9.20
C ALA A 21 -30.21 2.04 -8.24
N MET A 22 -29.08 1.48 -8.69
CA MET A 22 -27.82 1.54 -7.95
C MET A 22 -27.69 2.95 -7.42
N LYS A 23 -27.62 3.10 -6.09
CA LYS A 23 -27.37 4.41 -5.47
C LYS A 23 -26.19 4.97 -6.22
N LYS A 24 -26.38 6.09 -6.92
CA LYS A 24 -25.30 6.85 -7.55
C LYS A 24 -24.46 7.46 -6.43
N THR A 25 -23.78 6.63 -5.67
CA THR A 25 -22.66 7.09 -4.87
C THR A 25 -21.64 7.62 -5.87
N PRO A 26 -21.09 8.82 -5.66
CA PRO A 26 -20.03 9.32 -6.53
C PRO A 26 -18.96 8.23 -6.65
N LYS A 27 -18.46 8.04 -7.87
CA LYS A 27 -17.67 6.89 -8.35
C LYS A 27 -16.44 6.51 -7.50
N GLY A 28 -16.10 7.29 -6.47
CA GLY A 28 -14.99 7.08 -5.55
C GLY A 28 -15.36 6.64 -4.14
N ASN A 29 -16.63 6.50 -3.74
CA ASN A 29 -16.98 6.18 -2.34
C ASN A 29 -17.05 4.69 -2.01
N HIS A 30 -16.84 3.81 -3.00
CA HIS A 30 -17.00 2.37 -2.84
C HIS A 30 -15.65 1.64 -2.90
N TRP A 31 -15.18 1.17 -1.74
CA TRP A 31 -13.95 0.40 -1.60
C TRP A 31 -14.17 -1.12 -1.56
N GLY A 32 -15.42 -1.59 -1.69
CA GLY A 32 -15.77 -3.01 -1.56
C GLY A 32 -14.99 -3.90 -2.53
N ASP A 33 -14.93 -3.52 -3.80
CA ASP A 33 -14.17 -4.26 -4.83
C ASP A 33 -12.66 -4.21 -4.59
N LEU A 34 -12.14 -3.06 -4.14
CA LEU A 34 -10.70 -2.91 -3.81
C LEU A 34 -10.31 -3.81 -2.64
N ARG A 35 -11.16 -3.85 -1.61
CA ARG A 35 -10.98 -4.72 -0.45
C ARG A 35 -11.09 -6.19 -0.84
N ALA A 36 -12.09 -6.58 -1.64
CA ALA A 36 -12.23 -7.95 -2.12
C ALA A 36 -10.99 -8.39 -2.92
N ARG A 37 -10.45 -7.50 -3.76
CA ARG A 37 -9.20 -7.77 -4.50
C ARG A 37 -8.02 -7.98 -3.56
N LEU A 38 -7.89 -7.18 -2.50
CA LEU A 38 -6.85 -7.36 -1.49
C LEU A 38 -6.98 -8.71 -0.78
N GLU A 39 -8.19 -9.08 -0.36
CA GLU A 39 -8.44 -10.38 0.29
C GLU A 39 -8.06 -11.56 -0.61
N LEU A 40 -8.44 -11.51 -1.90
CA LEU A 40 -8.06 -12.53 -2.88
C LEU A 40 -6.54 -12.59 -3.07
N ALA A 41 -5.85 -11.44 -3.12
CA ALA A 41 -4.40 -11.41 -3.26
C ALA A 41 -3.68 -11.98 -2.03
N ILE A 42 -4.17 -11.69 -0.82
CA ILE A 42 -3.64 -12.26 0.42
C ILE A 42 -3.81 -13.78 0.42
N ASP A 43 -4.99 -14.28 0.04
CA ASP A 43 -5.28 -15.71 0.01
C ASP A 43 -4.41 -16.46 -1.02
N LYS A 44 -4.24 -15.89 -2.22
CA LYS A 44 -3.34 -16.42 -3.24
C LYS A 44 -1.89 -16.51 -2.73
N VAL A 45 -1.38 -15.45 -2.12
CA VAL A 45 0.00 -15.42 -1.59
C VAL A 45 0.15 -16.40 -0.43
N SER A 46 -0.82 -16.45 0.49
CA SER A 46 -0.80 -17.37 1.63
C SER A 46 -0.84 -18.83 1.16
N THR A 47 -1.66 -19.13 0.16
CA THR A 47 -1.75 -20.46 -0.45
C THR A 47 -0.45 -20.85 -1.14
N ALA A 48 0.09 -19.98 -2.00
CA ALA A 48 1.36 -20.23 -2.69
C ALA A 48 2.52 -20.42 -1.71
N ALA A 49 2.55 -19.66 -0.61
CA ALA A 49 3.57 -19.78 0.43
C ALA A 49 3.53 -21.13 1.17
N LYS A 50 2.36 -21.75 1.35
CA LYS A 50 2.26 -23.08 1.99
C LYS A 50 2.88 -24.20 1.16
N TYR A 51 2.93 -24.02 -0.17
CA TYR A 51 3.51 -24.98 -1.10
C TYR A 51 4.99 -24.72 -1.37
N GLN A 52 5.63 -23.75 -0.70
CA GLN A 52 7.08 -23.65 -0.73
C GLN A 52 7.68 -24.84 0.05
N PRO A 53 8.62 -25.59 -0.53
CA PRO A 53 9.36 -26.61 0.19
C PRO A 53 10.05 -25.94 1.39
N THR A 54 9.68 -26.35 2.60
CA THR A 54 10.38 -25.91 3.80
C THR A 54 11.80 -26.46 3.73
N SER A 55 12.80 -25.58 3.74
CA SER A 55 14.24 -25.91 3.77
C SER A 55 14.70 -26.76 4.98
N ASP A 56 13.79 -27.27 5.81
CA ASP A 56 14.07 -27.95 7.08
C ASP A 56 13.86 -29.48 7.03
N GLY A 57 13.69 -30.09 5.85
CA GLY A 57 13.50 -31.53 5.71
C GLY A 57 14.53 -32.19 4.78
N ASP A 58 15.52 -32.83 5.39
CA ASP A 58 16.49 -33.77 4.82
C ASP A 58 17.32 -33.35 3.59
N LYS A 59 18.63 -33.24 3.83
CA LYS A 59 19.64 -33.39 2.79
C LYS A 59 19.65 -34.85 2.32
N SER A 60 18.71 -35.24 1.46
CA SER A 60 18.90 -36.41 0.60
C SER A 60 19.55 -35.95 -0.69
N GLU A 61 20.74 -36.47 -0.91
CA GLU A 61 21.60 -36.25 -2.06
C GLU A 61 20.88 -36.53 -3.39
N PHE A 62 21.21 -35.71 -4.40
CA PHE A 62 20.97 -35.95 -5.82
C PHE A 62 19.52 -35.84 -6.33
N ASN A 63 19.04 -34.62 -6.56
CA ASN A 63 17.95 -34.43 -7.53
C ASN A 63 18.01 -33.03 -8.19
N SER A 64 18.45 -32.99 -9.46
CA SER A 64 18.63 -31.77 -10.26
C SER A 64 17.31 -31.07 -10.60
N ASP A 65 16.19 -31.80 -10.61
CA ASP A 65 14.84 -31.27 -10.94
C ASP A 65 14.20 -30.45 -9.79
N SER A 66 14.72 -30.61 -8.56
CA SER A 66 14.19 -29.91 -7.38
C SER A 66 14.61 -28.44 -7.32
N GLU A 67 15.79 -28.09 -7.84
CA GLU A 67 16.25 -26.70 -7.85
C GLU A 67 15.43 -25.85 -8.83
N GLU A 68 15.17 -26.35 -10.04
CA GLU A 68 14.35 -25.66 -11.03
C GLU A 68 12.90 -25.47 -10.52
N SER A 69 12.34 -26.49 -9.87
CA SER A 69 11.01 -26.42 -9.25
C SER A 69 10.94 -25.41 -8.10
N HIS A 70 11.99 -25.32 -7.28
CA HIS A 70 12.08 -24.37 -6.17
C HIS A 70 12.24 -22.92 -6.66
N GLU A 71 13.05 -22.70 -7.70
CA GLU A 71 13.20 -21.39 -8.35
C GLU A 71 11.90 -20.92 -9.00
N LEU A 72 11.18 -21.80 -9.69
CA LEU A 72 9.87 -21.50 -10.28
C LEU A 72 8.84 -21.12 -9.22
N SER A 73 8.81 -21.83 -8.08
CA SER A 73 7.91 -21.52 -6.95
C SER A 73 8.24 -20.17 -6.32
N SER A 74 9.53 -19.87 -6.15
CA SER A 74 10.01 -18.57 -5.67
C SER A 74 9.68 -17.42 -6.63
N ALA A 75 9.84 -17.65 -7.94
CA ALA A 75 9.48 -16.69 -8.98
C ALA A 75 7.96 -16.42 -9.02
N LEU A 76 7.15 -17.47 -8.91
CA LEU A 76 5.68 -17.35 -8.82
C LEU A 76 5.27 -16.53 -7.58
N LEU A 77 5.82 -16.85 -6.42
CA LEU A 77 5.51 -16.11 -5.19
C LEU A 77 5.89 -14.63 -5.32
N THR A 78 7.04 -14.35 -5.91
CA THR A 78 7.49 -12.99 -6.22
C THR A 78 6.53 -12.27 -7.15
N GLN A 79 6.03 -12.95 -8.19
CA GLN A 79 5.04 -12.41 -9.11
C GLN A 79 3.72 -12.11 -8.40
N LEU A 80 3.18 -13.04 -7.61
CA LEU A 80 1.95 -12.86 -6.85
C LEU A 80 2.04 -11.68 -5.89
N VAL A 81 3.16 -11.55 -5.18
CA VAL A 81 3.37 -10.40 -4.28
C VAL A 81 3.42 -9.10 -5.06
N ARG A 82 4.20 -9.01 -6.14
CA ARG A 82 4.45 -7.74 -6.83
C ARG A 82 3.33 -7.30 -7.78
N LYS A 83 2.60 -8.25 -8.37
CA LYS A 83 1.56 -7.99 -9.38
C LYS A 83 0.15 -8.04 -8.80
N ASP A 84 -0.10 -8.84 -7.77
CA ASP A 84 -1.43 -8.94 -7.16
C ASP A 84 -1.46 -8.20 -5.82
N LEU A 85 -0.67 -8.66 -4.83
CA LEU A 85 -0.76 -8.13 -3.45
C LEU A 85 -0.38 -6.65 -3.36
N ALA A 86 0.78 -6.28 -3.91
CA ALA A 86 1.25 -4.89 -3.86
C ALA A 86 0.30 -3.96 -4.61
N MET A 87 -0.28 -4.40 -5.74
CA MET A 87 -1.19 -3.59 -6.53
C MET A 87 -2.53 -3.41 -5.81
N ALA A 88 -3.11 -4.49 -5.27
CA ALA A 88 -4.36 -4.43 -4.53
C ALA A 88 -4.22 -3.60 -3.25
N LEU A 89 -3.09 -3.73 -2.54
CA LEU A 89 -2.78 -2.93 -1.37
C LEU A 89 -2.65 -1.45 -1.72
N ARG A 90 -1.87 -1.12 -2.77
CA ARG A 90 -1.72 0.25 -3.27
C ARG A 90 -3.07 0.88 -3.60
N ASP A 91 -3.90 0.20 -4.38
CA ASP A 91 -5.19 0.73 -4.82
C ASP A 91 -6.10 1.04 -3.62
N LEU A 92 -6.12 0.16 -2.61
CA LEU A 92 -6.91 0.37 -1.40
C LEU A 92 -6.35 1.50 -0.53
N ILE A 93 -5.03 1.65 -0.44
CA ILE A 93 -4.37 2.76 0.27
C ILE A 93 -4.63 4.09 -0.45
N GLN A 94 -4.66 4.12 -1.78
CA GLN A 94 -4.90 5.33 -2.57
C GLN A 94 -6.37 5.76 -2.63
N HIS A 95 -7.30 4.92 -2.16
CA HIS A 95 -8.72 5.25 -2.18
C HIS A 95 -9.01 6.47 -1.30
N GLY A 96 -9.24 7.62 -1.93
CA GLY A 96 -9.45 8.90 -1.25
C GLY A 96 -8.19 9.57 -0.73
N LEU A 97 -7.02 9.16 -1.24
CA LEU A 97 -5.73 9.79 -0.97
C LEU A 97 -5.52 11.00 -1.88
N VAL A 98 -5.28 12.16 -1.30
CA VAL A 98 -5.14 13.43 -2.03
C VAL A 98 -3.91 14.20 -1.56
N GLU A 99 -3.30 14.93 -2.48
CA GLU A 99 -2.36 16.00 -2.16
C GLU A 99 -3.10 17.34 -2.26
N MET A 100 -3.14 18.08 -1.15
CA MET A 100 -3.67 19.44 -1.16
C MET A 100 -2.57 20.37 -1.70
N SER A 101 -2.76 20.89 -2.92
CA SER A 101 -1.79 21.82 -3.50
C SER A 101 -1.66 23.05 -2.59
N GLN A 102 -0.49 23.30 -2.04
CA GLN A 102 -0.23 24.46 -1.18
C GLN A 102 -0.17 25.79 -1.96
N ASN A 103 -0.74 25.86 -3.17
CA ASN A 103 -0.88 27.09 -3.93
C ASN A 103 -2.00 27.98 -3.32
N ARG A 104 -1.90 28.30 -2.03
CA ARG A 104 -2.63 29.42 -1.44
C ARG A 104 -1.98 30.70 -1.96
N SER A 105 -2.46 31.18 -3.10
CA SER A 105 -2.15 32.52 -3.58
C SER A 105 -2.68 33.55 -2.56
N ILE A 106 -1.79 34.18 -1.77
CA ILE A 106 -2.13 35.24 -0.80
C ILE A 106 -2.10 36.61 -1.50
N VAL A 107 -2.79 36.76 -2.63
CA VAL A 107 -3.01 38.10 -3.21
C VAL A 107 -4.50 38.41 -3.31
N PRO A 108 -5.02 39.37 -2.50
CA PRO A 108 -6.43 39.74 -2.52
C PRO A 108 -6.70 40.79 -3.61
N TRP A 109 -6.68 40.41 -4.89
CA TRP A 109 -6.94 41.35 -5.98
C TRP A 109 -8.19 40.97 -6.79
N GLY A 110 -9.26 41.75 -6.59
CA GLY A 110 -10.28 42.04 -7.60
C GLY A 110 -11.46 41.08 -7.67
N CYS A 111 -12.66 41.66 -7.83
CA CYS A 111 -13.97 41.02 -7.92
C CYS A 111 -14.15 40.06 -9.10
N LEU A 112 -13.47 38.91 -9.07
CA LEU A 112 -13.76 37.75 -9.92
C LEU A 112 -14.16 36.58 -9.02
N PRO A 113 -15.25 35.85 -9.30
CA PRO A 113 -15.56 34.62 -8.57
C PRO A 113 -14.40 33.65 -8.79
N SER A 114 -13.54 33.55 -7.78
CA SER A 114 -12.44 32.60 -7.72
C SER A 114 -13.04 31.20 -7.69
N ARG A 115 -13.29 30.62 -8.87
CA ARG A 115 -13.31 29.18 -9.05
C ARG A 115 -11.87 28.68 -9.05
N SER A 116 -11.15 28.90 -7.95
CA SER A 116 -10.00 28.07 -7.64
C SER A 116 -10.59 26.69 -7.35
N ALA A 117 -10.81 25.90 -8.39
CA ALA A 117 -10.87 24.46 -8.20
C ALA A 117 -9.50 24.11 -7.63
N ASP A 118 -9.40 23.91 -6.32
CA ASP A 118 -8.23 23.29 -5.71
C ASP A 118 -7.93 22.05 -6.56
N ILE A 119 -6.81 22.06 -7.27
CA ILE A 119 -6.41 20.93 -8.09
C ILE A 119 -5.98 19.85 -7.10
N THR A 120 -6.94 19.06 -6.64
CA THR A 120 -6.67 17.87 -5.85
C THR A 120 -5.98 16.88 -6.76
N ARG A 121 -4.67 16.71 -6.58
CA ARG A 121 -3.91 15.70 -7.30
C ARG A 121 -4.05 14.38 -6.55
N GLU A 122 -4.34 13.31 -7.28
CA GLU A 122 -4.26 11.96 -6.72
C GLU A 122 -2.81 11.69 -6.33
N MET A 123 -2.62 11.35 -5.05
CA MET A 123 -1.29 11.07 -4.50
C MET A 123 -1.06 9.55 -4.48
N HIS A 124 0.17 9.12 -4.75
CA HIS A 124 0.48 7.70 -4.77
C HIS A 124 0.72 7.16 -3.34
N ALA A 125 0.51 5.86 -3.13
CA ALA A 125 0.74 5.23 -1.81
C ALA A 125 2.19 5.41 -1.31
N TRP A 126 3.16 5.44 -2.23
CA TRP A 126 4.56 5.71 -1.90
C TRP A 126 4.78 7.13 -1.38
N ASP A 127 4.11 8.13 -1.95
CA ASP A 127 4.24 9.53 -1.49
C ASP A 127 3.74 9.68 -0.07
N LEU A 128 2.66 8.98 0.30
CA LEU A 128 2.19 8.91 1.68
C LEU A 128 3.27 8.36 2.63
N LEU A 129 4.02 7.33 2.20
CA LEU A 129 5.14 6.78 2.98
C LEU A 129 6.26 7.82 3.13
N LEU A 130 6.53 8.61 2.09
CA LEU A 130 7.48 9.73 2.15
C LEU A 130 7.00 10.82 3.12
N LYS A 131 5.72 11.21 3.08
CA LYS A 131 5.15 12.16 4.05
C LYS A 131 5.26 11.67 5.49
N TYR A 132 5.00 10.38 5.73
CA TYR A 132 5.22 9.78 7.04
C TYR A 132 6.71 9.82 7.44
N TYR A 133 7.61 9.50 6.51
CA TYR A 133 9.06 9.51 6.74
C TYR A 133 9.59 10.90 7.10
N GLU A 134 9.16 11.93 6.36
CA GLU A 134 9.45 13.34 6.62
C GLU A 134 8.92 13.76 8.00
N MET A 135 7.64 13.48 8.29
CA MET A 135 7.01 13.82 9.58
C MET A 135 7.69 13.17 10.80
N LYS A 136 8.44 12.08 10.61
CA LYS A 136 9.14 11.38 11.68
C LYS A 136 10.64 11.67 11.71
N ASN A 137 11.13 12.68 10.98
CA ASN A 137 12.54 13.04 10.87
C ASN A 137 13.40 11.83 10.45
N GLY A 138 12.90 11.11 9.44
CA GLY A 138 13.51 9.87 8.98
C GLY A 138 14.93 10.05 8.47
N GLN A 139 15.22 11.18 7.81
CA GLN A 139 16.55 11.49 7.29
C GLN A 139 17.56 11.67 8.42
N GLU A 140 17.22 12.48 9.42
CA GLU A 140 18.05 12.75 10.58
C GLU A 140 18.31 11.46 11.37
N TYR A 141 17.27 10.64 11.54
CA TYR A 141 17.39 9.33 12.17
C TYR A 141 18.41 8.43 11.44
N ASN A 142 18.29 8.31 10.11
CA ASN A 142 19.17 7.45 9.30
C ASN A 142 20.58 8.01 9.12
N GLN A 143 20.76 9.33 9.21
CA GLN A 143 22.07 9.96 9.12
C GLN A 143 22.86 9.93 10.43
N SER A 144 22.20 9.64 11.55
CA SER A 144 22.84 9.62 12.88
C SER A 144 24.00 8.61 12.95
N PRO A 145 25.11 8.95 13.65
CA PRO A 145 26.27 8.06 13.75
C PRO A 145 25.94 6.68 14.32
N ALA A 146 25.10 6.64 15.37
CA ALA A 146 24.67 5.39 15.99
C ALA A 146 23.92 4.48 15.01
N ARG A 147 23.09 5.06 14.12
CA ARG A 147 22.36 4.30 13.11
C ARG A 147 23.28 3.77 12.02
N LYS A 148 24.19 4.59 11.49
CA LYS A 148 25.17 4.16 10.48
C LYS A 148 26.05 3.03 11.00
N LEU A 149 26.54 3.14 12.24
CA LEU A 149 27.32 2.09 12.90
C LEU A 149 26.49 0.80 13.05
N SER A 150 25.27 0.91 13.59
CA SER A 150 24.37 -0.25 13.73
C SER A 150 24.11 -0.96 12.41
N GLN A 151 23.94 -0.21 11.31
CA GLN A 151 23.76 -0.80 9.99
C GLN A 151 25.03 -1.50 9.49
N SER A 152 26.20 -0.87 9.61
CA SER A 152 27.47 -1.47 9.18
C SER A 152 27.80 -2.78 9.90
N PHE A 153 27.42 -2.89 11.18
CA PHE A 153 27.68 -4.07 12.00
C PHE A 153 26.47 -5.00 12.16
N HIS A 154 25.37 -4.75 11.43
CA HIS A 154 24.13 -5.53 11.51
C HIS A 154 23.60 -5.72 12.94
N LEU A 155 23.71 -4.67 13.77
CA LEU A 155 23.31 -4.73 15.17
C LEU A 155 21.79 -4.60 15.31
N GLU A 156 21.17 -5.53 16.04
CA GLU A 156 19.73 -5.48 16.40
C GLU A 156 19.44 -4.56 17.59
N ILE A 157 20.48 -4.05 18.24
CA ILE A 157 20.41 -3.23 19.46
C ILE A 157 21.22 -1.96 19.23
N VAL A 158 20.62 -0.80 19.53
CA VAL A 158 21.29 0.51 19.44
C VAL A 158 21.12 1.24 20.77
N GLY A 159 22.23 1.60 21.41
CA GLY A 159 22.20 2.28 22.71
C GLY A 159 21.54 1.44 23.82
N GLY A 160 21.74 0.11 23.80
CA GLY A 160 21.19 -0.80 24.81
C GLY A 160 19.69 -1.09 24.70
N LYS A 161 19.02 -0.61 23.63
CA LYS A 161 17.60 -0.89 23.36
C LYS A 161 17.43 -1.64 22.03
N PRO A 162 16.50 -2.61 21.95
CA PRO A 162 16.20 -3.28 20.69
C PRO A 162 15.65 -2.28 19.68
N ILE A 163 15.97 -2.48 18.40
CA ILE A 163 15.45 -1.63 17.33
C ILE A 163 13.93 -1.79 17.25
N THR A 164 13.23 -0.68 17.38
CA THR A 164 11.76 -0.63 17.33
C THR A 164 11.24 -0.77 15.90
N SER A 165 9.98 -1.18 15.73
CA SER A 165 9.36 -1.29 14.41
C SER A 165 9.26 0.05 13.67
N LYS A 166 9.15 1.17 14.41
CA LYS A 166 9.24 2.52 13.83
C LYS A 166 10.63 2.74 13.21
N GLN A 167 11.68 2.36 13.92
CA GLN A 167 13.06 2.52 13.47
C GLN A 167 13.38 1.62 12.29
N THR A 168 12.89 0.38 12.26
CA THR A 168 13.04 -0.49 11.07
C THR A 168 12.29 0.08 9.88
N LEU A 169 11.06 0.57 10.06
CA LEU A 169 10.27 1.22 9.00
C LEU A 169 11.01 2.42 8.39
N LEU A 170 11.52 3.34 9.22
CA LEU A 170 12.30 4.49 8.75
C LEU A 170 13.59 4.05 8.04
N GLY A 171 14.25 3.00 8.55
CA GLY A 171 15.41 2.41 7.89
C GLY A 171 15.08 1.88 6.49
N THR A 172 14.01 1.10 6.38
CA THR A 172 13.57 0.49 5.13
C THR A 172 13.19 1.54 4.09
N ILE A 173 12.42 2.56 4.47
CA ILE A 173 12.07 3.66 3.55
C ILE A 173 13.35 4.35 3.04
N ASN A 174 14.31 4.64 3.92
CA ASN A 174 15.59 5.25 3.52
C ASN A 174 16.41 4.37 2.57
N THR A 175 16.45 3.05 2.80
CA THR A 175 17.11 2.10 1.89
C THR A 175 16.48 2.15 0.50
N ILE A 176 15.15 2.17 0.41
CA ILE A 176 14.45 2.23 -0.88
C ILE A 176 14.73 3.56 -1.57
N ILE A 177 14.66 4.69 -0.86
CA ILE A 177 15.01 6.01 -1.41
C ILE A 177 16.44 5.96 -1.99
N SER A 178 17.41 5.48 -1.21
CA SER A 178 18.82 5.47 -1.60
C SER A 178 19.08 4.57 -2.83
N THR A 179 18.39 3.44 -2.95
CA THR A 179 18.60 2.46 -4.02
C THR A 179 17.79 2.75 -5.28
N HIS A 180 16.55 3.25 -5.15
CA HIS A 180 15.61 3.40 -6.25
C HIS A 180 15.54 4.84 -6.81
N THR A 181 15.71 5.86 -5.97
CA THR A 181 15.55 7.27 -6.40
C THR A 181 16.67 7.69 -7.34
N HIS A 182 17.92 7.28 -7.07
CA HIS A 182 19.06 7.59 -7.95
C HIS A 182 18.90 6.98 -9.36
N LEU A 183 18.12 5.90 -9.48
CA LEU A 183 17.83 5.22 -10.73
C LEU A 183 16.50 5.65 -11.35
N LYS A 184 15.90 6.75 -10.87
CA LYS A 184 14.62 7.33 -11.34
C LYS A 184 13.51 6.28 -11.49
N ARG A 185 13.44 5.32 -10.55
CA ARG A 185 12.39 4.30 -10.56
C ARG A 185 11.03 4.96 -10.32
N SER A 186 9.96 4.35 -10.84
CA SER A 186 8.60 4.84 -10.58
C SER A 186 8.22 4.67 -9.10
N GLU A 187 7.27 5.46 -8.60
CA GLU A 187 6.70 5.30 -7.25
C GLU A 187 6.14 3.89 -7.04
N ASP A 188 5.58 3.31 -8.11
CA ASP A 188 5.09 1.94 -8.15
C ASP A 188 6.19 0.90 -7.88
N ALA A 189 7.41 1.16 -8.38
CA ALA A 189 8.56 0.29 -8.13
C ALA A 189 9.05 0.43 -6.69
N HIS A 190 9.09 1.65 -6.15
CA HIS A 190 9.42 1.89 -4.74
C HIS A 190 8.42 1.20 -3.81
N PHE A 191 7.12 1.33 -4.10
CA PHE A 191 6.06 0.70 -3.31
C PHE A 191 6.13 -0.83 -3.36
N LYS A 192 6.41 -1.42 -4.52
CA LYS A 192 6.63 -2.88 -4.63
C LYS A 192 7.83 -3.35 -3.82
N ALA A 193 8.95 -2.61 -3.85
CA ALA A 193 10.12 -2.90 -3.02
C ALA A 193 9.78 -2.82 -1.53
N PHE A 194 9.00 -1.81 -1.13
CA PHE A 194 8.51 -1.67 0.24
C PHE A 194 7.69 -2.87 0.70
N VAL A 195 6.73 -3.32 -0.10
CA VAL A 195 5.89 -4.49 0.24
C VAL A 195 6.76 -5.75 0.37
N CYS A 196 7.71 -5.98 -0.55
CA CYS A 196 8.65 -7.10 -0.46
C CYS A 196 9.48 -7.07 0.82
N LEU A 197 10.10 -5.94 1.16
CA LEU A 197 10.92 -5.78 2.37
C LEU A 197 10.08 -5.95 3.64
N ALA A 198 8.87 -5.40 3.67
CA ALA A 198 7.98 -5.51 4.80
C ALA A 198 7.49 -6.95 5.06
N LEU A 199 7.31 -7.73 4.00
CA LEU A 199 6.99 -9.16 4.08
C LEU A 199 8.20 -9.99 4.53
N ASN A 200 9.39 -9.72 4.00
CA ASN A 200 10.63 -10.37 4.44
C ASN A 200 10.87 -10.16 5.95
N GLU A 201 10.57 -8.96 6.45
CA GLU A 201 10.67 -8.60 7.88
C GLU A 201 9.48 -9.08 8.72
N SER A 202 8.44 -9.66 8.12
CA SER A 202 7.18 -10.02 8.78
C SER A 202 6.50 -8.85 9.51
N LYS A 203 6.70 -7.62 9.03
CA LYS A 203 6.26 -6.37 9.68
C LYS A 203 5.25 -5.56 8.86
N LEU A 204 4.78 -6.06 7.72
CA LEU A 204 3.86 -5.32 6.84
C LEU A 204 2.65 -4.74 7.58
N SER A 205 1.88 -5.56 8.29
CA SER A 205 0.73 -5.08 9.07
C SER A 205 1.15 -4.06 10.15
N GLN A 206 2.23 -4.34 10.86
CA GLN A 206 2.72 -3.48 11.94
C GLN A 206 3.17 -2.11 11.42
N TRP A 207 3.84 -2.06 10.27
CA TRP A 207 4.29 -0.82 9.65
C TRP A 207 3.11 0.00 9.12
N LEU A 208 2.17 -0.62 8.41
CA LEU A 208 0.94 0.05 7.97
C LEU A 208 0.16 0.62 9.15
N LYS A 209 0.10 -0.12 10.27
CA LYS A 209 -0.52 0.35 11.51
C LYS A 209 0.14 1.62 12.05
N LEU A 210 1.47 1.72 12.03
CA LEU A 210 2.19 2.91 12.48
C LEU A 210 1.86 4.13 11.61
N ILE A 211 1.72 3.92 10.30
CA ILE A 211 1.39 4.95 9.33
C ILE A 211 -0.06 5.43 9.55
N PHE A 212 -1.03 4.52 9.49
CA PHE A 212 -2.46 4.88 9.55
C PHE A 212 -2.94 5.30 10.95
N ARG A 213 -2.21 5.00 12.02
CA ARG A 213 -2.48 5.55 13.36
C ARG A 213 -1.89 6.95 13.58
N THR A 214 -1.13 7.48 12.63
CA THR A 214 -0.67 8.87 12.71
C THR A 214 -1.81 9.79 12.26
N GLN A 215 -2.62 10.25 13.21
CA GLN A 215 -3.84 11.01 12.93
C GLN A 215 -3.59 12.23 12.02
N THR A 216 -2.54 13.02 12.30
CA THR A 216 -2.15 14.17 11.47
C THR A 216 -1.85 13.78 10.01
N LEU A 217 -1.34 12.58 9.76
CA LEU A 217 -1.11 12.10 8.40
C LEU A 217 -2.46 11.77 7.72
N VAL A 218 -3.36 11.10 8.43
CA VAL A 218 -4.68 10.76 7.90
C VAL A 218 -5.48 12.04 7.61
N ASP A 219 -5.57 12.95 8.56
CA ASP A 219 -6.34 14.20 8.46
C ASP A 219 -5.86 15.09 7.30
N ASN A 220 -4.56 15.10 7.01
CA ASN A 220 -3.99 15.98 5.99
C ASN A 220 -4.09 15.43 4.56
N PHE A 221 -4.13 14.10 4.40
CA PHE A 221 -3.96 13.46 3.10
C PHE A 221 -5.13 12.56 2.69
N TYR A 222 -6.05 12.22 3.59
CA TYR A 222 -7.21 11.41 3.26
C TYR A 222 -8.51 12.20 3.29
N GLN A 223 -9.37 11.89 2.33
CA GLN A 223 -10.77 12.32 2.36
C GLN A 223 -11.56 11.53 3.40
N ASP A 224 -12.57 12.13 4.03
CA ASP A 224 -13.39 11.49 5.07
C ASP A 224 -14.13 10.23 4.59
N TRP A 225 -14.41 10.15 3.28
CA TRP A 225 -15.04 8.98 2.67
C TRP A 225 -14.05 7.86 2.32
N SER A 226 -12.75 8.08 2.49
CA SER A 226 -11.70 7.11 2.19
C SER A 226 -11.82 5.84 3.03
N TYR A 227 -11.26 4.74 2.54
CA TYR A 227 -11.23 3.49 3.29
C TYR A 227 -10.47 3.66 4.61
N VAL A 228 -9.27 4.25 4.54
CA VAL A 228 -8.41 4.48 5.70
C VAL A 228 -9.08 5.36 6.75
N ALA A 229 -9.68 6.49 6.36
CA ALA A 229 -10.35 7.38 7.32
C ALA A 229 -11.58 6.70 7.97
N ARG A 230 -12.32 5.88 7.21
CA ARG A 230 -13.56 5.25 7.71
C ARG A 230 -13.35 4.01 8.56
N THR A 231 -12.31 3.21 8.28
CA THR A 231 -12.11 1.90 8.94
C THR A 231 -10.85 1.85 9.80
N GLY A 232 -9.97 2.85 9.70
CA GLY A 232 -8.63 2.80 10.27
C GLY A 232 -7.73 1.74 9.63
N PHE A 233 -8.18 1.11 8.52
CA PHE A 233 -7.52 -0.03 7.87
C PHE A 233 -7.44 -1.31 8.74
N ASP A 234 -8.11 -1.35 9.90
CA ASP A 234 -7.92 -2.38 10.93
C ASP A 234 -8.30 -3.80 10.47
N ASP A 235 -9.33 -3.93 9.65
CA ASP A 235 -9.78 -5.22 9.12
C ASP A 235 -8.83 -5.75 8.04
N SER A 236 -8.33 -4.90 7.15
CA SER A 236 -7.28 -5.29 6.20
C SER A 236 -5.97 -5.65 6.89
N MET A 237 -5.61 -4.99 8.00
CA MET A 237 -4.46 -5.39 8.81
C MET A 237 -4.62 -6.81 9.35
N LYS A 238 -5.79 -7.15 9.90
CA LYS A 238 -6.07 -8.52 10.39
C LYS A 238 -5.93 -9.58 9.29
N SER A 239 -6.35 -9.25 8.07
CA SER A 239 -6.18 -10.16 6.93
C SER A 239 -4.71 -10.30 6.55
N LEU A 240 -3.94 -9.20 6.55
CA LEU A 240 -2.50 -9.22 6.26
C LEU A 240 -1.69 -9.99 7.32
N ASP A 241 -2.16 -10.04 8.58
CA ASP A 241 -1.50 -10.81 9.65
C ASP A 241 -1.40 -12.31 9.33
N LYS A 242 -2.26 -12.85 8.46
CA LYS A 242 -2.13 -14.22 7.94
C LYS A 242 -0.79 -14.50 7.26
N LEU A 243 -0.15 -13.45 6.72
CA LEU A 243 1.16 -13.54 6.05
C LEU A 243 2.32 -13.42 7.04
N SER A 244 2.10 -12.97 8.28
CA SER A 244 3.18 -12.74 9.26
C SER A 244 3.90 -14.01 9.72
N HIS A 245 3.28 -15.18 9.57
CA HIS A 245 3.88 -16.47 9.90
C HIS A 245 4.74 -17.06 8.78
N VAL A 246 4.71 -16.45 7.59
CA VAL A 246 5.45 -16.92 6.42
C VAL A 246 6.82 -16.25 6.40
N LYS A 247 7.89 -17.05 6.28
CA LYS A 247 9.26 -16.56 6.10
C LYS A 247 9.53 -16.25 4.63
N PHE A 248 9.23 -15.04 4.21
CA PHE A 248 9.49 -14.60 2.84
C PHE A 248 10.98 -14.34 2.57
N ARG A 249 11.41 -14.65 1.34
CA ARG A 249 12.72 -14.28 0.77
C ARG A 249 12.53 -13.66 -0.61
N LEU A 250 11.82 -12.54 -0.64
CA LEU A 250 11.44 -11.86 -1.87
C LEU A 250 12.54 -10.88 -2.31
N PRO A 251 12.83 -10.78 -3.61
CA PRO A 251 13.79 -9.83 -4.12
C PRO A 251 13.21 -8.41 -4.12
N ASP A 252 13.79 -7.53 -3.32
CA ASP A 252 13.42 -6.12 -3.18
C ASP A 252 14.06 -5.23 -4.26
N ASP A 253 15.15 -5.70 -4.85
CA ASP A 253 16.00 -5.00 -5.80
C ASP A 253 15.66 -5.28 -7.27
N LEU A 254 14.61 -6.05 -7.59
CA LEU A 254 14.24 -6.38 -8.99
C LEU A 254 14.16 -5.17 -9.93
N ALA A 255 13.71 -4.02 -9.42
CA ALA A 255 13.62 -2.81 -10.23
C ALA A 255 14.99 -2.18 -10.51
N VAL A 256 16.02 -2.49 -9.72
CA VAL A 256 17.36 -1.90 -9.79
C VAL A 256 18.45 -2.90 -10.23
N ARG A 257 18.23 -4.22 -10.10
CA ARG A 257 19.13 -5.30 -10.54
C ARG A 257 19.74 -5.10 -11.92
N PRO A 258 18.98 -4.74 -12.97
CA PRO A 258 19.56 -4.55 -14.30
C PRO A 258 20.65 -3.47 -14.34
N PHE A 259 20.62 -2.50 -13.41
CA PHE A 259 21.54 -1.37 -13.36
C PHE A 259 22.76 -1.64 -12.49
N SER A 260 22.63 -2.50 -11.48
CA SER A 260 23.77 -2.98 -10.68
C SER A 260 24.65 -3.90 -11.51
N ASN A 261 24.05 -4.85 -12.24
CA ASN A 261 24.78 -5.82 -13.06
C ASN A 261 25.55 -5.15 -14.22
N ILE A 262 25.10 -3.98 -14.69
CA ILE A 262 25.81 -3.20 -15.70
C ILE A 262 27.08 -2.58 -15.11
N LYS A 263 27.07 -2.14 -13.85
CA LYS A 263 28.26 -1.53 -13.23
C LYS A 263 29.37 -2.53 -12.92
N ASP A 264 29.04 -3.81 -12.72
CA ASP A 264 30.02 -4.88 -12.50
C ASP A 264 30.61 -5.44 -13.81
N ALA A 265 30.07 -5.04 -14.97
CA ALA A 265 30.49 -5.50 -16.29
C ALA A 265 31.45 -4.53 -17.00
N PHE A 266 31.81 -3.40 -16.38
CA PHE A 266 32.70 -2.38 -16.94
C PHE A 266 33.84 -2.02 -15.99
#